data_AF-A0AAE2UWJ1-F1
#
_entry.id   AF-A0AAE2UWJ1-F1
#
_cell.length_a   1.000
_cell.length_b   1.000
_cell.length_c   1.000
_cell.angle_alpha   90.00
_cell.angle_beta   90.00
_cell.angle_gamma   90.00
#
_symmetry.space_group_name_H-M   'P 1'
#
loop_
_entity.id
_entity.type
_entity.pdbx_description
1 polymer ?
#
loop_
_entity_poly.entity_id
_entity_poly.type
_entity_poly.pdbx_seq_one_letter_code
_entity_poly.pdbx_strand_id
1 'polypeptide(L)' 'MAGKYAAIKQVDAKRLFKAALEAGFAAARITVHPDGRIEASASLTDSAANPDNKNTWDDVLR' A
#
# COMPACT_ATOMS: atom_id res chain seq x y z
N MET A 1 9.03 21.64 -13.83
CA MET A 1 9.89 21.12 -12.74
C MET A 1 9.68 19.62 -12.68
N ALA A 2 10.70 18.80 -12.98
CA ALA A 2 10.58 17.35 -12.91
C ALA A 2 10.34 16.94 -11.45
N GLY A 3 9.11 16.49 -11.14
CA GLY A 3 8.72 16.06 -9.80
C GLY A 3 9.65 14.95 -9.34
N LYS A 4 10.40 15.20 -8.26
CA LYS A 4 11.24 14.18 -7.64
C LYS A 4 10.28 13.14 -7.06
N TYR A 5 10.14 12.00 -7.74
CA TYR A 5 9.45 10.85 -7.17
C TYR A 5 10.06 10.55 -5.81
N ALA A 6 9.23 10.46 -4.78
CA ALA A 6 9.72 10.08 -3.47
C ALA A 6 10.18 8.63 -3.51
N ALA A 7 11.42 8.41 -3.11
CA ALA A 7 12.06 7.11 -3.14
C ALA A 7 12.35 6.67 -1.71
N ILE A 8 11.93 5.45 -1.37
CA ILE A 8 12.34 4.77 -0.15
C ILE A 8 13.47 3.80 -0.49
N LYS A 9 14.49 3.73 0.38
CA LYS A 9 15.56 2.73 0.22
C LYS A 9 14.99 1.35 0.52
N GLN A 10 15.42 0.36 -0.26
CA GLN A 10 14.98 -1.02 -0.07
C GLN A 10 15.25 -1.53 1.36
N VAL A 11 16.36 -1.12 1.97
CA VAL A 11 16.69 -1.50 3.36
C VAL A 11 15.68 -0.97 4.37
N ASP A 12 15.20 0.26 4.17
CA ASP A 12 14.25 0.90 5.09
C ASP A 12 12.85 0.29 4.90
N ALA A 13 12.45 0.01 3.66
CA ALA A 13 11.21 -0.70 3.37
C ALA A 13 11.21 -2.09 4.02
N LYS A 14 12.30 -2.86 3.91
CA LYS A 14 12.43 -4.18 4.56
C LYS A 14 12.30 -4.10 6.08
N ARG A 15 12.90 -3.08 6.70
CA ARG A 15 12.79 -2.86 8.15
C ARG A 15 11.35 -2.56 8.57
N LEU A 16 10.64 -1.78 7.78
CA LEU A 16 9.25 -1.43 8.04
C LEU A 16 8.33 -2.66 7.96
N PHE A 17 8.48 -3.48 6.91
CA PHE A 17 7.72 -4.73 6.80
C PHE A 17 8.06 -5.73 7.90
N LYS A 18 9.34 -5.84 8.28
CA LYS A 18 9.75 -6.70 9.38
C LYS A 18 9.11 -6.25 10.71
N ALA A 19 9.16 -4.95 11.01
CA ALA A 19 8.54 -4.41 12.21
C ALA A 19 7.02 -4.62 12.23
N ALA A 20 6.35 -4.52 11.07
CA ALA A 20 4.92 -4.79 10.98
C ALA A 20 4.57 -6.26 11.25
N LEU A 21 5.37 -7.20 10.74
CA LEU A 21 5.21 -8.64 11.03
C LEU A 21 5.48 -8.94 12.51
N GLU A 22 6.54 -8.37 13.09
CA GLU A 22 6.87 -8.55 14.51
C GLU A 22 5.82 -7.97 15.45
N ALA A 23 5.17 -6.87 15.04
CA ALA A 23 4.06 -6.27 15.78
C ALA A 23 2.71 -7.00 15.59
N GLY A 24 2.68 -8.08 14.78
CA GLY A 24 1.48 -8.91 14.61
C GLY A 24 0.45 -8.34 13.63
N PHE A 25 0.82 -7.37 12.78
CA PHE A 25 -0.05 -6.90 11.72
C PHE A 25 -0.16 -7.93 10.60
N ALA A 26 -1.38 -8.11 10.08
CA ALA A 26 -1.65 -9.09 9.03
C ALA A 26 -1.24 -8.59 7.64
N ALA A 27 -1.31 -7.28 7.42
CA ALA A 27 -0.87 -6.64 6.18
C ALA A 27 -0.17 -5.32 6.47
N ALA A 28 0.84 -4.99 5.66
CA ALA A 28 1.48 -3.69 5.65
C ALA A 28 1.63 -3.21 4.20
N ARG A 29 1.49 -1.91 3.99
CA ARG A 29 1.50 -1.27 2.67
C ARG A 29 2.35 -0.01 2.71
N ILE A 30 3.10 0.21 1.64
CA ILE A 30 3.82 1.46 1.39
C ILE A 30 3.24 2.07 0.12
N THR A 31 2.75 3.29 0.22
CA THR A 31 2.17 4.04 -0.91
C THR A 31 3.04 5.27 -1.18
N VAL A 32 3.45 5.44 -2.42
CA VAL A 32 4.17 6.63 -2.87
C VAL A 32 3.20 7.53 -3.61
N HIS A 33 2.99 8.73 -3.10
CA HIS A 33 2.10 9.71 -3.69
C HIS A 33 2.86 10.55 -4.74
N PRO A 34 2.16 11.02 -5.79
CA PRO A 34 2.76 11.83 -6.86
C PRO A 34 3.25 13.20 -6.38
N ASP A 35 2.82 13.65 -5.21
CA ASP A 35 3.28 14.88 -4.56
C ASP A 35 4.57 14.71 -3.73
N GLY A 36 5.14 13.50 -3.73
CA GLY A 36 6.38 13.21 -3.02
C GLY A 36 6.20 12.77 -1.57
N ARG A 37 4.97 12.48 -1.11
CA ARG A 37 4.74 11.87 0.19
C ARG A 37 4.86 10.33 0.12
N ILE A 38 5.41 9.75 1.18
CA ILE A 38 5.44 8.30 1.38
C ILE A 38 4.57 8.01 2.59
N GLU A 39 3.53 7.20 2.39
CA GLU A 39 2.65 6.71 3.45
C GLU A 39 2.97 5.24 3.72
N ALA A 40 3.09 4.88 5.00
CA ALA A 40 3.25 3.50 5.43
C ALA A 40 2.13 3.17 6.41
N SER A 41 1.32 2.17 6.07
CA SER A 41 0.19 1.72 6.88
C SER A 41 0.31 0.24 7.16
N ALA A 42 -0.14 -0.17 8.36
CA ALA A 42 -0.22 -1.56 8.77
C ALA A 42 -1.61 -1.80 9.36
N SER A 43 -2.23 -2.91 8.98
CA SER A 43 -3.59 -3.24 9.35
C SER A 43 -3.63 -4.62 10.00
N LEU A 44 -4.28 -4.69 11.14
CA LEU A 44 -4.81 -5.93 11.68
C LEU A 44 -6.02 -6.24 10.82
N THR A 45 -6.04 -7.39 10.13
CA THR A 45 -7.11 -7.73 9.20
C THR A 45 -8.48 -7.62 9.88
N ASP A 46 -9.32 -6.75 9.35
CA ASP A 46 -10.73 -7.05 9.12
C ASP A 46 -10.94 -6.81 7.62
N SER A 47 -11.49 -7.79 6.90
CA SER A 47 -11.55 -7.85 5.44
C SER A 47 -10.24 -8.12 4.70
N ALA A 48 -10.06 -9.39 4.36
CA ALA A 48 -9.58 -9.75 3.03
C ALA A 48 -10.28 -8.85 2.01
N ALA A 49 -9.53 -8.01 1.31
CA ALA A 49 -10.00 -7.44 0.06
C ALA A 49 -10.30 -8.64 -0.85
N ASN A 50 -11.57 -9.02 -0.88
CA ASN A 50 -12.07 -10.07 -1.75
C ASN A 50 -11.63 -9.71 -3.17
N PRO A 51 -10.82 -10.53 -3.86
CA PRO A 51 -10.47 -10.26 -5.25
C PRO A 51 -11.69 -10.33 -6.19
N ASP A 52 -12.87 -10.70 -5.66
CA ASP A 52 -14.17 -10.66 -6.33
C ASP A 52 -14.86 -9.28 -6.27
N ASN A 53 -14.13 -8.18 -6.06
CA ASN A 53 -14.67 -6.86 -6.37
C ASN A 53 -14.74 -6.72 -7.90
N LYS A 54 -15.73 -7.39 -8.49
CA LYS A 54 -16.17 -7.25 -9.87
C LYS A 54 -16.15 -5.76 -10.20
N ASN A 55 -15.30 -5.44 -11.16
CA ASN A 55 -15.02 -4.10 -11.62
C ASN A 55 -16.35 -3.42 -11.98
N THR A 56 -16.86 -2.55 -11.10
CA THR A 56 -18.18 -1.90 -11.22
C THR A 56 -18.30 -0.98 -12.43
N TRP A 57 -17.18 -0.78 -13.14
CA TRP A 57 -17.07 -0.02 -14.38
C TRP A 57 -17.52 -0.78 -15.62
N ASP A 58 -17.63 -2.11 -15.57
CA ASP A 58 -18.07 -2.93 -16.72
C ASP A 58 -19.58 -2.77 -16.99
N ASP A 59 -20.36 -2.42 -15.97
CA ASP A 59 -21.83 -2.26 -16.07
C ASP A 59 -22.25 -0.94 -16.75
N VAL A 60 -21.36 0.06 -16.78
CA VAL A 60 -21.62 1.40 -17.35
C VAL A 60 -21.45 1.42 -18.88
N LEU A 61 -20.79 0.40 -19.45
CA LEU A 61 -20.46 0.33 -20.88
C LEU A 61 -21.46 -0.49 -21.72
N ARG A 62 -22.64 -0.84 -21.18
CA ARG A 62 -23.67 -1.60 -21.89
C ARG A 62 -24.84 -0.74 -22.39
#